data_AF-A0A8I1EPM3-F1
#
_entry.id   AF-A0A8I1EPM3-F1
#
_cell.length_a   1.000
_cell.length_b   1.000
_cell.length_c   1.000
_cell.angle_alpha   90.00
_cell.angle_beta   90.00
_cell.angle_gamma   90.00
#
_symmetry.space_group_name_H-M   'P 1'
#
loop_
_entity.id
_entity.type
_entity.pdbx_description
1 polymer ?
#
loop_
_entity_poly.entity_id
_entity_poly.type
_entity_poly.pdbx_seq_one_letter_code
_entity_poly.pdbx_strand_id
1 'polypeptide(L)'
;QVREFCVQAGETDLAFIARLAAEEGFVYRFAHSEKLHKLIITDRLQSLGLISHGAVKADDEDEGLFDDDEPVGPDSVLYQANSGGDQAMPCLRRLRYSEQVRTARQVQRDHTFTNPAYRQEHRAAGPFLEHQSKEYEYFDYPGRYKRDAVGKPFTENRITALRHDVRIAEVQGDDVRLQPGLSFTLTGHPRDDLNVHWRVNTVTHKGHQFTSLQEEAADVDVSTRYEQTAVLVPGRTEWRPAPLKKPRIDGPHMATVVGPPGEEIYCDEWGRVKVSFPWDRESQNNEFSSCWLRVSQGWAGGSWGSMAIPRIGQDVIIHYVNGDPDQPMITGRTYCGDQLPPYDLPDHKTRMTIKSQTHKGEGFNELRFEDELGKEEVFIHAQRDQNTLVNHNQSLSVGVDRTQQVGQDESVAIGRNRLRVVKANDTVKVGGGKNDLIAGDYEVEAGNTLRLKCGKTLIEMHANGTLNITCETFNFTAQQTGQINTLAAKLDLNPTGSSAGAGANGRDSDSLKADVDGHFD
;
A
#
# COMPACT_ATOMS: atom_id res chain seq x y z
N GLN A 1 -15.30 2.95 16.27
CA GLN A 1 -14.11 3.54 15.62
C GLN A 1 -14.53 3.97 14.22
N VAL A 2 -14.07 5.12 13.72
CA VAL A 2 -14.39 5.56 12.36
C VAL A 2 -13.65 4.69 11.33
N ARG A 3 -14.32 4.29 10.24
CA ARG A 3 -13.69 3.58 9.12
C ARG A 3 -12.74 4.55 8.40
N GLU A 4 -11.49 4.13 8.18
CA GLU A 4 -10.49 4.96 7.47
C GLU A 4 -10.83 5.10 5.98
N PHE A 5 -11.39 4.04 5.38
CA PHE A 5 -11.77 3.99 3.98
C PHE A 5 -12.94 3.02 3.81
N CYS A 6 -13.94 3.39 3.00
CA CYS A 6 -15.12 2.58 2.72
C CYS A 6 -15.66 2.96 1.33
N VAL A 7 -15.78 1.99 0.45
CA VAL A 7 -16.13 2.17 -0.96
C VAL A 7 -17.47 1.51 -1.26
N GLN A 8 -18.34 2.26 -1.94
CA GLN A 8 -19.53 1.74 -2.60
C GLN A 8 -19.16 1.35 -4.04
N ALA A 9 -18.94 0.06 -4.28
CA ALA A 9 -18.41 -0.43 -5.56
C ALA A 9 -19.46 -1.23 -6.34
N GLY A 10 -19.96 -0.69 -7.44
CA GLY A 10 -20.86 -1.42 -8.35
C GLY A 10 -22.18 -1.87 -7.70
N GLU A 11 -22.61 -1.20 -6.63
CA GLU A 11 -23.79 -1.54 -5.85
C GLU A 11 -24.72 -0.31 -5.69
N THR A 12 -26.02 -0.56 -5.51
CA THR A 12 -27.00 0.52 -5.25
C THR A 12 -26.84 1.06 -3.83
N ASP A 13 -27.30 2.29 -3.60
CA ASP A 13 -27.24 2.93 -2.26
C ASP A 13 -27.94 2.08 -1.19
N LEU A 14 -29.04 1.42 -1.55
CA LEU A 14 -29.76 0.51 -0.67
C LEU A 14 -28.92 -0.72 -0.31
N ALA A 15 -28.25 -1.34 -1.30
CA ALA A 15 -27.39 -2.50 -1.06
C ALA A 15 -26.19 -2.13 -0.17
N PHE A 16 -25.59 -0.96 -0.42
CA PHE A 16 -24.49 -0.42 0.38
C PHE A 16 -24.90 -0.22 1.84
N ILE A 17 -25.99 0.51 2.09
CA ILE A 17 -26.50 0.76 3.44
C ILE A 17 -26.89 -0.55 4.12
N ALA A 18 -27.58 -1.45 3.43
CA ALA A 18 -28.01 -2.73 4.00
C ALA A 18 -26.82 -3.62 4.38
N ARG A 19 -25.76 -3.67 3.55
CA ARG A 19 -24.55 -4.42 3.86
C ARG A 19 -23.81 -3.84 5.07
N LEU A 20 -23.65 -2.51 5.11
CA LEU A 20 -23.00 -1.85 6.24
C LEU A 20 -23.81 -2.04 7.53
N ALA A 21 -25.14 -1.91 7.47
CA ALA A 21 -26.01 -2.19 8.59
C ALA A 21 -25.83 -3.63 9.08
N ALA A 22 -25.77 -4.62 8.19
CA ALA A 22 -25.55 -6.02 8.58
C ALA A 22 -24.16 -6.28 9.17
N GLU A 23 -23.11 -5.61 8.70
CA GLU A 23 -21.75 -5.70 9.26
C GLU A 23 -21.66 -5.09 10.67
N GLU A 24 -22.20 -3.87 10.83
CA GLU A 24 -22.19 -3.14 12.10
C GLU A 24 -23.24 -3.67 13.09
N GLY A 25 -24.17 -4.50 12.62
CA GLY A 25 -25.23 -5.10 13.42
C GLY A 25 -26.42 -4.17 13.67
N PHE A 26 -26.62 -3.18 12.81
CA PHE A 26 -27.84 -2.37 12.80
C PHE A 26 -29.01 -3.15 12.22
N VAL A 27 -30.17 -2.90 12.80
CA VAL A 27 -31.47 -3.37 12.36
C VAL A 27 -32.37 -2.17 12.11
N TYR A 28 -33.38 -2.34 11.26
CA TYR A 28 -34.33 -1.28 11.00
C TYR A 28 -35.76 -1.77 10.91
N ARG A 29 -36.70 -0.86 11.18
CA ARG A 29 -38.13 -1.04 10.87
C ARG A 29 -38.73 0.24 10.33
N PHE A 30 -39.89 0.12 9.71
CA PHE A 30 -40.72 1.27 9.37
C PHE A 30 -41.77 1.47 10.47
N ALA A 31 -41.92 2.72 10.91
CA ALA A 31 -43.06 3.17 11.69
C ALA A 31 -44.01 3.91 10.76
N HIS A 32 -45.23 3.41 10.65
CA HIS A 32 -46.24 3.97 9.77
C HIS A 32 -47.20 4.84 10.58
N SER A 33 -47.50 6.03 10.07
CA SER A 33 -48.63 6.85 10.48
C SER A 33 -49.42 7.26 9.24
N GLU A 34 -50.60 7.85 9.43
CA GLU A 34 -51.43 8.36 8.33
C GLU A 34 -50.72 9.42 7.47
N LYS A 35 -49.82 10.21 8.08
CA LYS A 35 -49.17 11.36 7.43
C LYS A 35 -47.79 11.06 6.86
N LEU A 36 -47.08 10.08 7.42
CA LEU A 36 -45.70 9.77 7.01
C LEU A 36 -45.30 8.33 7.36
N HIS A 37 -44.20 7.89 6.77
CA HIS A 37 -43.52 6.65 7.14
C HIS A 37 -42.10 6.99 7.58
N LYS A 38 -41.71 6.52 8.77
CA LYS A 38 -40.41 6.79 9.37
C LYS A 38 -39.57 5.53 9.43
N LEU A 39 -38.37 5.58 8.87
CA LEU A 39 -37.37 4.54 9.06
C LEU A 39 -36.70 4.71 10.43
N ILE A 40 -36.73 3.66 11.26
CA ILE A 40 -36.07 3.61 12.56
C ILE A 40 -34.91 2.63 12.43
N ILE A 41 -33.68 3.11 12.59
CA ILE A 41 -32.45 2.31 12.60
C ILE A 41 -31.91 2.27 14.03
N THR A 42 -31.52 1.10 14.51
CA THR A 42 -30.99 0.90 15.86
C THR A 42 -30.03 -0.28 15.93
N ASP A 43 -29.13 -0.30 16.90
CA ASP A 43 -28.30 -1.46 17.29
C ASP A 43 -28.90 -2.24 18.47
N ARG A 44 -29.97 -1.71 19.08
CA ARG A 44 -30.66 -2.31 20.22
C ARG A 44 -32.08 -2.67 19.88
N LEU A 45 -32.34 -3.96 19.94
CA LEU A 45 -33.63 -4.52 19.58
C LEU A 45 -34.78 -4.01 20.45
N GLN A 46 -34.54 -3.70 21.73
CA GLN A 46 -35.60 -3.20 22.63
C GLN A 46 -36.15 -1.82 22.22
N SER A 47 -35.36 -1.02 21.50
CA SER A 47 -35.80 0.32 21.08
C SER A 47 -36.78 0.32 19.91
N LEU A 48 -37.07 -0.84 19.32
CA LEU A 48 -38.06 -0.97 18.24
C LEU A 48 -39.50 -0.80 18.75
N GLY A 49 -39.74 -1.02 20.04
CA GLY A 49 -41.03 -0.84 20.69
C GLY A 49 -41.85 -2.12 20.81
N LEU A 50 -42.97 -2.00 21.53
CA LEU A 50 -43.97 -3.03 21.71
C LEU A 50 -45.11 -2.81 20.70
N ILE A 51 -45.90 -3.84 20.45
CA ILE A 51 -47.21 -3.62 19.85
C ILE A 51 -48.00 -2.68 20.77
N SER A 52 -48.70 -1.71 20.22
CA SER A 52 -49.65 -0.89 20.96
C SER A 52 -51.06 -1.25 20.52
N HIS A 53 -52.09 -0.80 21.23
CA HIS A 53 -53.44 -0.72 20.66
C HIS A 53 -53.35 -0.04 19.27
N GLY A 54 -53.98 -0.66 18.27
CA GLY A 54 -53.83 -0.30 16.86
C GLY A 54 -54.46 1.05 16.51
N ALA A 55 -54.29 1.48 15.25
CA ALA A 55 -54.73 2.76 14.69
C ALA A 55 -56.25 3.01 14.63
N VAL A 56 -57.07 2.12 15.21
CA VAL A 56 -58.51 2.34 15.37
C VAL A 56 -58.71 2.91 16.76
N LYS A 57 -58.60 4.23 16.89
CA LYS A 57 -59.42 4.89 17.90
C LYS A 57 -60.84 4.75 17.39
N ALA A 58 -61.71 4.05 18.11
CA ALA A 58 -63.12 4.29 17.91
C ALA A 58 -63.33 5.80 18.18
N ASP A 59 -64.12 6.48 17.35
CA ASP A 59 -64.41 7.92 17.52
C ASP A 59 -65.10 8.26 18.86
N ASP A 60 -65.33 7.26 19.72
CA ASP A 60 -66.02 7.33 21.00
C ASP A 60 -65.12 7.02 22.23
N GLU A 61 -63.84 7.37 22.20
CA GLU A 61 -63.02 7.36 23.43
C GLU A 61 -63.10 8.72 24.14
N ASP A 62 -64.10 8.86 25.00
CA ASP A 62 -64.04 9.77 26.15
C ASP A 62 -62.77 9.44 26.97
N GLU A 63 -61.93 10.45 27.18
CA GLU A 63 -60.76 10.34 28.06
C GLU A 63 -61.23 10.02 29.49
N GLY A 64 -61.10 8.75 29.94
CA GLY A 64 -61.08 8.47 31.39
C GLY A 64 -61.77 7.22 31.93
N LEU A 65 -61.91 6.12 31.20
CA LEU A 65 -62.33 4.83 31.79
C LEU A 65 -61.43 3.70 31.29
N PHE A 66 -60.37 3.42 32.04
CA PHE A 66 -59.70 2.13 31.97
C PHE A 66 -60.57 1.13 32.76
N ASP A 67 -61.21 0.18 32.08
CA ASP A 67 -61.72 -1.02 32.76
C ASP A 67 -60.51 -1.93 33.01
N ASP A 68 -60.16 -2.14 34.29
CA ASP A 68 -59.14 -3.11 34.74
C ASP A 68 -59.54 -4.58 34.45
N ASP A 69 -60.66 -4.82 33.77
CA ASP A 69 -61.26 -6.12 33.47
C ASP A 69 -61.02 -6.63 32.03
N GLU A 70 -60.24 -5.95 31.18
CA GLU A 70 -59.82 -6.54 29.90
C GLU A 70 -58.82 -7.72 30.12
N PRO A 71 -59.14 -8.94 29.66
CA PRO A 71 -58.35 -10.14 29.99
C PRO A 71 -56.96 -10.19 29.32
N VAL A 72 -56.66 -9.27 28.41
CA VAL A 72 -55.42 -9.25 27.61
C VAL A 72 -54.86 -7.82 27.59
N GLY A 73 -53.68 -7.63 28.19
CA GLY A 73 -53.06 -6.30 28.26
C GLY A 73 -52.67 -5.72 26.88
N PRO A 74 -52.40 -4.40 26.79
CA PRO A 74 -52.20 -3.70 25.52
C PRO A 74 -51.05 -4.20 24.65
N ASP A 75 -50.02 -4.74 25.30
CA ASP A 75 -48.82 -5.28 24.66
C ASP A 75 -48.87 -6.81 24.51
N SER A 76 -50.06 -7.40 24.67
CA SER A 76 -50.29 -8.85 24.64
C SER A 76 -51.10 -9.28 23.41
N VAL A 77 -50.78 -10.47 22.91
CA VAL A 77 -51.52 -11.13 21.83
C VAL A 77 -52.07 -12.44 22.34
N LEU A 78 -53.37 -12.64 22.15
CA LEU A 78 -54.06 -13.87 22.55
C LEU A 78 -53.80 -14.98 21.54
N TYR A 79 -53.56 -16.19 22.03
CA TYR A 79 -53.61 -17.42 21.25
C TYR A 79 -54.88 -18.20 21.58
N GLN A 80 -55.62 -18.63 20.55
CA GLN A 80 -56.81 -19.44 20.69
C GLN A 80 -56.92 -20.47 19.57
N ALA A 81 -56.77 -21.75 19.91
CA ALA A 81 -56.79 -22.84 18.93
C ALA A 81 -58.19 -23.18 18.38
N ASN A 82 -59.25 -22.74 19.07
CA ASN A 82 -60.62 -23.06 18.71
C ASN A 82 -61.11 -22.18 17.54
N SER A 83 -61.57 -22.81 16.47
CA SER A 83 -62.18 -22.16 15.30
C SER A 83 -63.70 -22.00 15.38
N GLY A 84 -64.32 -22.35 16.52
CA GLY A 84 -65.77 -22.32 16.71
C GLY A 84 -66.24 -21.04 17.41
N GLY A 85 -67.21 -20.35 16.80
CA GLY A 85 -67.88 -19.16 17.34
C GLY A 85 -67.30 -17.83 16.83
N ASP A 86 -68.17 -16.83 16.71
CA ASP A 86 -67.81 -15.46 16.36
C ASP A 86 -66.99 -14.86 17.52
N GLN A 87 -65.69 -14.62 17.29
CA GLN A 87 -64.78 -14.16 18.33
C GLN A 87 -64.74 -12.64 18.34
N ALA A 88 -64.93 -12.05 19.52
CA ALA A 88 -64.97 -10.60 19.69
C ALA A 88 -63.59 -9.92 19.59
N MET A 89 -62.48 -10.66 19.75
CA MET A 89 -61.12 -10.11 19.80
C MET A 89 -60.18 -10.78 18.79
N PRO A 90 -59.26 -10.01 18.16
CA PRO A 90 -58.22 -10.57 17.29
C PRO A 90 -57.26 -11.51 18.05
N CYS A 91 -56.89 -12.63 17.43
CA CYS A 91 -56.03 -13.64 18.04
C CYS A 91 -55.17 -14.42 17.03
N LEU A 92 -54.17 -15.12 17.55
CA LEU A 92 -53.42 -16.15 16.82
C LEU A 92 -54.13 -17.49 16.97
N ARG A 93 -54.39 -18.16 15.85
CA ARG A 93 -55.10 -19.46 15.81
C ARG A 93 -54.15 -20.63 15.65
N ARG A 94 -53.05 -20.43 14.93
CA ARG A 94 -52.03 -21.46 14.69
C ARG A 94 -50.67 -20.93 15.12
N LEU A 95 -49.93 -21.76 15.84
CA LEU A 95 -48.54 -21.51 16.19
C LEU A 95 -47.75 -22.80 15.97
N ARG A 96 -46.68 -22.72 15.18
CA ARG A 96 -45.74 -23.79 14.96
C ARG A 96 -44.36 -23.34 15.42
N TYR A 97 -43.90 -23.91 16.52
CA TYR A 97 -42.57 -23.68 17.05
C TYR A 97 -41.54 -24.59 16.37
N SER A 98 -40.36 -24.06 16.08
CA SER A 98 -39.23 -24.86 15.59
C SER A 98 -37.91 -24.37 16.19
N GLU A 99 -37.03 -25.34 16.45
CA GLU A 99 -35.63 -25.10 16.79
C GLU A 99 -34.71 -25.74 15.75
N GLN A 100 -33.60 -25.07 15.42
CA GLN A 100 -32.67 -25.54 14.40
C GLN A 100 -31.22 -25.51 14.89
N VAL A 101 -30.44 -26.54 14.53
CA VAL A 101 -28.99 -26.55 14.78
C VAL A 101 -28.33 -25.47 13.92
N ARG A 102 -27.51 -24.63 14.55
CA ARG A 102 -26.70 -23.58 13.89
C ARG A 102 -25.28 -23.57 14.44
N THR A 103 -24.41 -22.82 13.79
CA THR A 103 -23.05 -22.52 14.27
C THR A 103 -23.07 -22.14 15.74
N ALA A 104 -22.29 -22.82 16.58
CA ALA A 104 -22.21 -22.54 18.01
C ALA A 104 -21.28 -21.35 18.30
N ARG A 105 -20.19 -21.26 17.52
CA ARG A 105 -19.12 -20.30 17.75
C ARG A 105 -18.58 -19.72 16.44
N GLN A 106 -18.37 -18.41 16.42
CA GLN A 106 -17.67 -17.71 15.34
C GLN A 106 -16.22 -17.47 15.75
N VAL A 107 -15.30 -17.67 14.80
CA VAL A 107 -13.91 -17.24 14.89
C VAL A 107 -13.56 -16.40 13.67
N GLN A 108 -12.89 -15.27 13.91
CA GLN A 108 -12.39 -14.42 12.83
C GLN A 108 -10.93 -14.07 13.08
N ARG A 109 -10.20 -13.86 11.99
CA ARG A 109 -8.84 -13.30 12.02
C ARG A 109 -8.68 -12.22 10.97
N ASP A 110 -7.74 -11.34 11.18
CA ASP A 110 -7.28 -10.37 10.18
C ASP A 110 -5.76 -10.18 10.29
N HIS A 111 -5.19 -9.43 9.36
CA HIS A 111 -3.78 -9.06 9.37
C HIS A 111 -3.64 -7.53 9.30
N THR A 112 -2.80 -6.98 10.17
CA THR A 112 -2.38 -5.58 10.10
C THR A 112 -0.87 -5.49 9.97
N PHE A 113 -0.39 -4.75 8.97
CA PHE A 113 1.04 -4.59 8.73
C PHE A 113 1.73 -3.77 9.83
N THR A 114 0.97 -2.95 10.56
CA THR A 114 1.48 -2.16 11.70
C THR A 114 1.75 -2.99 12.95
N ASN A 115 1.20 -4.21 13.02
CA ASN A 115 1.48 -5.17 14.09
C ASN A 115 1.39 -6.60 13.53
N PRO A 116 2.36 -7.02 12.70
CA PRO A 116 2.25 -8.23 11.87
C PRO A 116 2.27 -9.54 12.67
N ALA A 117 2.84 -9.52 13.88
CA ALA A 117 2.88 -10.69 14.76
C ALA A 117 1.52 -10.99 15.42
N TYR A 118 0.67 -9.97 15.59
CA TYR A 118 -0.63 -10.13 16.20
C TYR A 118 -1.66 -10.63 15.18
N ARG A 119 -2.21 -11.82 15.43
CA ARG A 119 -3.14 -12.51 14.53
C ARG A 119 -4.55 -11.90 14.46
N GLN A 120 -4.83 -10.89 15.29
CA GLN A 120 -6.14 -10.23 15.39
C GLN A 120 -7.27 -11.28 15.49
N GLU A 121 -7.11 -12.29 16.36
CA GLU A 121 -8.09 -13.37 16.47
C GLU A 121 -9.15 -13.03 17.49
N HIS A 122 -10.42 -13.15 17.09
CA HIS A 122 -11.56 -13.02 18.00
C HIS A 122 -12.49 -14.22 17.90
N ARG A 123 -13.13 -14.53 19.03
CA ARG A 123 -13.99 -15.70 19.24
C ARG A 123 -15.26 -15.24 19.94
N ALA A 124 -16.44 -15.62 19.44
CA ALA A 124 -17.72 -15.36 20.09
C ALA A 124 -18.65 -16.58 20.00
N ALA A 125 -19.35 -16.88 21.08
CA ALA A 125 -20.36 -17.95 21.12
C ALA A 125 -21.77 -17.33 21.15
N GLY A 126 -22.71 -17.95 20.46
CA GLY A 126 -24.09 -17.45 20.42
C GLY A 126 -25.01 -18.06 21.49
N PRO A 127 -26.21 -17.50 21.68
CA PRO A 127 -27.20 -18.00 22.63
C PRO A 127 -27.86 -19.31 22.15
N PHE A 128 -28.62 -19.96 23.03
CA PHE A 128 -29.45 -21.15 22.75
C PHE A 128 -28.66 -22.41 22.35
N LEU A 129 -27.69 -22.78 23.19
CA LEU A 129 -26.80 -23.93 22.95
C LEU A 129 -27.23 -25.17 23.75
N GLU A 130 -28.40 -25.16 24.39
CA GLU A 130 -28.82 -26.23 25.31
C GLU A 130 -29.06 -27.55 24.58
N HIS A 131 -29.50 -27.48 23.31
CA HIS A 131 -29.91 -28.64 22.50
C HIS A 131 -28.96 -28.94 21.33
N GLN A 132 -27.73 -28.42 21.36
CA GLN A 132 -26.72 -28.67 20.32
C GLN A 132 -25.29 -28.76 20.87
N SER A 133 -24.35 -29.27 20.06
CA SER A 133 -22.92 -29.20 20.40
C SER A 133 -22.44 -27.74 20.46
N LYS A 134 -21.59 -27.46 21.44
CA LYS A 134 -20.89 -26.16 21.61
C LYS A 134 -19.63 -26.05 20.75
N GLU A 135 -19.23 -27.13 20.09
CA GLU A 135 -17.96 -27.21 19.34
C GLU A 135 -18.10 -26.85 17.86
N TYR A 136 -19.33 -26.72 17.34
CA TYR A 136 -19.54 -26.44 15.93
C TYR A 136 -19.13 -24.99 15.59
N GLU A 137 -17.89 -24.85 15.14
CA GLU A 137 -17.21 -23.58 14.88
C GLU A 137 -17.29 -23.18 13.40
N TYR A 138 -17.54 -21.89 13.14
CA TYR A 138 -17.37 -21.27 11.83
C TYR A 138 -16.19 -20.30 11.86
N PHE A 139 -15.19 -20.55 11.04
CA PHE A 139 -13.99 -19.72 10.90
C PHE A 139 -14.05 -18.90 9.61
N ASP A 140 -13.71 -17.61 9.69
CA ASP A 140 -13.70 -16.69 8.54
C ASP A 140 -12.43 -15.79 8.51
N TYR A 141 -11.97 -15.46 7.30
CA TYR A 141 -10.85 -14.56 7.03
C TYR A 141 -11.01 -13.89 5.65
N PRO A 142 -10.79 -12.57 5.52
CA PRO A 142 -10.41 -11.62 6.58
C PRO A 142 -11.61 -11.11 7.38
N GLY A 143 -11.40 -10.81 8.66
CA GLY A 143 -12.42 -10.29 9.58
C GLY A 143 -12.78 -8.81 9.38
N ARG A 144 -12.01 -8.06 8.59
CA ARG A 144 -12.16 -6.64 8.24
C ARG A 144 -12.07 -5.67 9.41
N TYR A 145 -11.16 -5.92 10.32
CA TYR A 145 -10.84 -5.03 11.42
C TYR A 145 -9.33 -5.00 11.65
N LYS A 146 -8.84 -3.88 12.17
CA LYS A 146 -7.41 -3.70 12.47
C LYS A 146 -7.14 -3.55 13.98
N ARG A 147 -8.20 -3.56 14.79
CA ARG A 147 -8.15 -3.37 16.25
C ARG A 147 -9.25 -4.17 16.94
N ASP A 148 -8.97 -4.63 18.15
CA ASP A 148 -9.90 -5.39 18.99
C ASP A 148 -11.24 -4.70 19.23
N ALA A 149 -11.23 -3.37 19.37
CA ALA A 149 -12.42 -2.56 19.65
C ALA A 149 -13.51 -2.69 18.55
N VAL A 150 -13.12 -3.08 17.33
CA VAL A 150 -14.04 -3.34 16.21
C VAL A 150 -14.18 -4.84 15.97
N GLY A 151 -13.09 -5.60 16.11
CA GLY A 151 -13.11 -7.03 15.82
C GLY A 151 -13.97 -7.89 16.74
N LYS A 152 -14.05 -7.52 18.04
CA LYS A 152 -14.95 -8.19 19.00
C LYS A 152 -16.43 -8.03 18.62
N PRO A 153 -16.99 -6.81 18.49
CA PRO A 153 -18.39 -6.63 18.14
C PRO A 153 -18.74 -7.19 16.76
N PHE A 154 -17.84 -7.13 15.77
CA PHE A 154 -18.07 -7.78 14.47
C PHE A 154 -18.24 -9.30 14.60
N THR A 155 -17.42 -9.93 15.45
CA THR A 155 -17.50 -11.37 15.70
C THR A 155 -18.77 -11.76 16.45
N GLU A 156 -19.20 -10.93 17.41
CA GLU A 156 -20.46 -11.09 18.15
C GLU A 156 -21.69 -10.91 17.24
N ASN A 157 -21.70 -9.87 16.40
CA ASN A 157 -22.76 -9.62 15.44
C ASN A 157 -22.88 -10.77 14.42
N ARG A 158 -21.75 -11.30 13.93
CA ARG A 158 -21.71 -12.41 12.97
C ARG A 158 -22.31 -13.69 13.56
N ILE A 159 -21.94 -14.06 14.80
CA ILE A 159 -22.54 -15.26 15.44
C ILE A 159 -24.03 -15.05 15.75
N THR A 160 -24.43 -13.85 16.14
CA THR A 160 -25.85 -13.51 16.36
C THR A 160 -26.63 -13.62 15.05
N ALA A 161 -26.05 -13.14 13.94
CA ALA A 161 -26.64 -13.26 12.61
C ALA A 161 -26.67 -14.70 12.09
N LEU A 162 -25.68 -15.54 12.38
CA LEU A 162 -25.72 -16.97 11.99
C LEU A 162 -26.75 -17.77 12.81
N ARG A 163 -27.27 -17.20 13.89
CA ARG A 163 -28.19 -17.86 14.83
C ARG A 163 -29.54 -17.14 14.97
N HIS A 164 -29.81 -16.15 14.13
CA HIS A 164 -31.01 -15.32 14.22
C HIS A 164 -32.33 -16.09 14.01
N ASP A 165 -32.23 -17.30 13.45
CA ASP A 165 -33.33 -18.21 13.13
C ASP A 165 -33.27 -19.55 13.89
N VAL A 166 -32.47 -19.63 14.96
CA VAL A 166 -32.38 -20.85 15.79
C VAL A 166 -33.71 -21.21 16.43
N ARG A 167 -34.43 -20.21 16.96
CA ARG A 167 -35.77 -20.37 17.55
C ARG A 167 -36.74 -19.48 16.79
N ILE A 168 -37.71 -20.08 16.11
CA ILE A 168 -38.77 -19.35 15.42
C ILE A 168 -40.14 -19.94 15.73
N ALA A 169 -41.16 -19.10 15.71
CA ALA A 169 -42.55 -19.52 15.73
C ALA A 169 -43.29 -18.98 14.50
N GLU A 170 -43.79 -19.87 13.64
CA GLU A 170 -44.66 -19.52 12.53
C GLU A 170 -46.10 -19.42 13.06
N VAL A 171 -46.74 -18.27 12.89
CA VAL A 171 -48.09 -18.02 13.41
C VAL A 171 -49.06 -17.61 12.31
N GLN A 172 -50.33 -17.92 12.52
CA GLN A 172 -51.45 -17.48 11.68
C GLN A 172 -52.56 -16.94 12.58
N GLY A 173 -53.15 -15.81 12.21
CA GLY A 173 -54.21 -15.16 12.99
C GLY A 173 -54.81 -13.97 12.25
N ASP A 174 -55.51 -13.11 12.99
CA ASP A 174 -56.17 -11.89 12.49
C ASP A 174 -55.83 -10.63 13.28
N ASP A 175 -54.87 -10.68 14.19
CA ASP A 175 -54.37 -9.49 14.89
C ASP A 175 -53.56 -8.59 13.93
N VAL A 176 -54.17 -7.46 13.56
CA VAL A 176 -53.61 -6.47 12.64
C VAL A 176 -52.42 -5.69 13.19
N ARG A 177 -52.20 -5.75 14.51
CA ARG A 177 -51.14 -5.00 15.19
C ARG A 177 -49.75 -5.59 14.95
N LEU A 178 -49.67 -6.83 14.46
CA LEU A 178 -48.40 -7.49 14.17
C LEU A 178 -47.67 -6.76 13.04
N GLN A 179 -46.58 -6.07 13.37
CA GLN A 179 -45.71 -5.38 12.42
C GLN A 179 -44.24 -5.76 12.67
N PRO A 180 -43.40 -5.88 11.62
CA PRO A 180 -42.00 -6.25 11.78
C PRO A 180 -41.25 -5.34 12.77
N GLY A 181 -40.49 -5.95 13.66
CA GLY A 181 -39.70 -5.28 14.68
C GLY A 181 -40.42 -5.04 16.01
N LEU A 182 -41.75 -4.98 16.03
CA LEU A 182 -42.51 -4.85 17.28
C LEU A 182 -42.52 -6.18 18.04
N SER A 183 -42.47 -6.08 19.37
CA SER A 183 -42.59 -7.23 20.26
C SER A 183 -43.85 -7.21 21.11
N PHE A 184 -44.23 -8.37 21.63
CA PHE A 184 -45.44 -8.56 22.42
C PHE A 184 -45.29 -9.77 23.34
N THR A 185 -46.19 -9.88 24.32
CA THR A 185 -46.30 -11.08 25.17
C THR A 185 -47.39 -12.00 24.63
N LEU A 186 -47.06 -13.25 24.32
CA LEU A 186 -48.07 -14.24 23.95
C LEU A 186 -48.78 -14.76 25.21
N THR A 187 -50.10 -14.86 25.15
CA THR A 187 -50.93 -15.38 26.24
C THR A 187 -51.97 -16.37 25.70
N GLY A 188 -52.48 -17.26 26.55
CA GLY A 188 -53.54 -18.21 26.17
C GLY A 188 -53.08 -19.46 25.40
N HIS A 189 -51.78 -19.62 25.13
CA HIS A 189 -51.28 -20.84 24.49
C HIS A 189 -51.33 -22.03 25.46
N PRO A 190 -51.86 -23.22 25.07
CA PRO A 190 -51.95 -24.39 25.97
C PRO A 190 -50.61 -24.92 26.50
N ARG A 191 -49.53 -24.60 25.81
CA ARG A 191 -48.15 -24.80 26.29
C ARG A 191 -47.63 -23.53 26.95
N ASP A 192 -47.45 -23.58 28.27
CA ASP A 192 -47.00 -22.45 29.08
C ASP A 192 -45.61 -21.93 28.69
N ASP A 193 -44.72 -22.79 28.20
CA ASP A 193 -43.36 -22.39 27.77
C ASP A 193 -43.36 -21.50 26.52
N LEU A 194 -44.48 -21.44 25.78
CA LEU A 194 -44.65 -20.58 24.62
C LEU A 194 -45.33 -19.24 24.95
N ASN A 195 -45.95 -19.10 26.13
CA ASN A 195 -46.53 -17.85 26.65
C ASN A 195 -45.42 -16.90 27.13
N VAL A 196 -44.55 -16.51 26.21
CA VAL A 196 -43.36 -15.69 26.45
C VAL A 196 -43.36 -14.48 25.53
N HIS A 197 -42.32 -13.65 25.66
CA HIS A 197 -42.16 -12.45 24.85
C HIS A 197 -41.60 -12.80 23.46
N TRP A 198 -42.36 -12.45 22.43
CA TRP A 198 -42.05 -12.69 21.03
C TRP A 198 -41.86 -11.37 20.28
N ARG A 199 -41.19 -11.44 19.14
CA ARG A 199 -41.01 -10.33 18.21
C ARG A 199 -41.35 -10.76 16.81
N VAL A 200 -42.12 -9.93 16.11
CA VAL A 200 -42.44 -10.14 14.71
C VAL A 200 -41.18 -9.87 13.88
N ASN A 201 -40.69 -10.88 13.17
CA ASN A 201 -39.57 -10.74 12.22
C ASN A 201 -40.09 -10.44 10.82
N THR A 202 -41.07 -11.23 10.36
CA THR A 202 -41.76 -11.03 9.09
C THR A 202 -43.26 -11.22 9.30
N VAL A 203 -44.06 -10.49 8.52
CA VAL A 203 -45.52 -10.66 8.49
C VAL A 203 -46.02 -10.46 7.07
N THR A 204 -46.98 -11.27 6.68
CA THR A 204 -47.73 -11.16 5.43
C THR A 204 -49.19 -10.96 5.80
N HIS A 205 -49.72 -9.79 5.45
CA HIS A 205 -51.12 -9.43 5.64
C HIS A 205 -51.91 -9.71 4.35
N LYS A 206 -53.12 -10.27 4.47
CA LYS A 206 -54.05 -10.47 3.36
C LYS A 206 -55.44 -10.02 3.78
N GLY A 207 -55.99 -9.07 3.03
CA GLY A 207 -57.37 -8.63 3.16
C GLY A 207 -58.19 -9.07 1.95
N HIS A 208 -59.42 -9.50 2.19
CA HIS A 208 -60.42 -9.76 1.15
C HIS A 208 -61.62 -8.85 1.41
N GLN A 209 -61.94 -8.00 0.44
CA GLN A 209 -63.09 -7.09 0.48
C GLN A 209 -63.92 -7.31 -0.78
N PHE A 210 -65.23 -7.53 -0.63
CA PHE A 210 -66.16 -7.71 -1.73
C PHE A 210 -66.82 -6.37 -2.11
N THR A 211 -67.26 -6.23 -3.36
CA THR A 211 -68.08 -5.08 -3.76
C THR A 211 -69.53 -5.33 -3.32
N SER A 212 -70.24 -4.25 -2.96
CA SER A 212 -71.56 -4.27 -2.31
C SER A 212 -72.64 -5.11 -3.02
N LEU A 213 -72.54 -5.38 -4.32
CA LEU A 213 -73.49 -6.22 -5.06
C LEU A 213 -73.26 -7.73 -4.92
N GLN A 214 -72.12 -8.17 -4.36
CA GLN A 214 -71.81 -9.59 -4.13
C GLN A 214 -72.09 -10.05 -2.69
N GLU A 215 -72.25 -9.12 -1.74
CA GLU A 215 -72.65 -9.44 -0.35
C GLU A 215 -74.14 -9.77 -0.21
N GLU A 216 -75.00 -9.30 -1.13
CA GLU A 216 -76.46 -9.55 -1.11
C GLU A 216 -76.89 -10.83 -1.87
N ALA A 217 -75.96 -11.54 -2.51
CA ALA A 217 -76.27 -12.82 -3.16
C ALA A 217 -76.36 -13.92 -2.07
N ALA A 218 -77.56 -14.46 -1.88
CA ALA A 218 -77.95 -15.38 -0.80
C ALA A 218 -77.22 -16.75 -0.73
N ASP A 219 -76.11 -16.91 -1.44
CA ASP A 219 -75.35 -18.17 -1.55
C ASP A 219 -73.82 -17.98 -1.43
N VAL A 220 -73.36 -16.84 -0.89
CA VAL A 220 -71.92 -16.57 -0.68
C VAL A 220 -71.58 -16.57 0.81
N ASP A 221 -70.98 -17.67 1.26
CA ASP A 221 -70.52 -17.93 2.63
C ASP A 221 -69.18 -17.21 2.94
N VAL A 222 -69.01 -15.96 2.52
CA VAL A 222 -67.74 -15.22 2.70
C VAL A 222 -67.96 -13.71 2.91
N SER A 223 -67.68 -13.24 4.13
CA SER A 223 -67.65 -11.82 4.51
C SER A 223 -66.27 -11.16 4.26
N THR A 224 -66.20 -9.82 4.42
CA THR A 224 -64.91 -9.10 4.48
C THR A 224 -64.04 -9.71 5.59
N ARG A 225 -62.84 -10.19 5.21
CA ARG A 225 -61.96 -10.93 6.13
C ARG A 225 -60.51 -10.49 6.01
N TYR A 226 -59.83 -10.54 7.15
CA TYR A 226 -58.41 -10.29 7.28
C TYR A 226 -57.73 -11.55 7.83
N GLU A 227 -56.63 -11.94 7.20
CA GLU A 227 -55.74 -12.98 7.70
C GLU A 227 -54.29 -12.50 7.65
N GLN A 228 -53.49 -12.92 8.62
CA GLN A 228 -52.06 -12.72 8.60
C GLN A 228 -51.33 -14.04 8.88
N THR A 229 -50.13 -14.12 8.30
CA THR A 229 -49.12 -15.12 8.66
C THR A 229 -47.85 -14.38 9.05
N ALA A 230 -47.22 -14.76 10.15
CA ALA A 230 -46.00 -14.12 10.64
C ALA A 230 -44.96 -15.13 11.11
N VAL A 231 -43.68 -14.74 11.05
CA VAL A 231 -42.58 -15.44 11.70
C VAL A 231 -42.14 -14.64 12.90
N LEU A 232 -42.16 -15.27 14.06
CA LEU A 232 -41.75 -14.70 15.32
C LEU A 232 -40.37 -15.20 15.74
N VAL A 233 -39.61 -14.35 16.42
CA VAL A 233 -38.33 -14.67 17.08
C VAL A 233 -38.41 -14.31 18.58
N PRO A 234 -37.59 -14.90 19.46
CA PRO A 234 -37.58 -14.56 20.88
C PRO A 234 -37.36 -13.05 21.11
N GLY A 235 -38.34 -12.38 21.72
CA GLY A 235 -38.38 -10.92 21.71
C GLY A 235 -37.38 -10.23 22.65
N ARG A 236 -36.71 -10.98 23.53
CA ARG A 236 -35.67 -10.48 24.45
C ARG A 236 -34.24 -10.78 24.00
N THR A 237 -34.08 -11.58 22.95
CA THR A 237 -32.74 -11.95 22.45
C THR A 237 -32.35 -10.99 21.35
N GLU A 238 -31.07 -10.62 21.29
CA GLU A 238 -30.55 -9.83 20.18
C GLU A 238 -30.70 -10.59 18.86
N TRP A 239 -30.94 -9.83 17.80
CA TRP A 239 -31.15 -10.32 16.45
C TRP A 239 -30.32 -9.45 15.52
N ARG A 240 -29.67 -10.07 14.55
CA ARG A 240 -28.85 -9.40 13.55
C ARG A 240 -29.20 -9.99 12.19
N PRO A 241 -29.30 -9.15 11.14
CA PRO A 241 -29.59 -9.65 9.80
C PRO A 241 -28.44 -10.52 9.32
N ALA A 242 -28.76 -11.50 8.47
CA ALA A 242 -27.73 -12.28 7.81
C ALA A 242 -26.77 -11.35 7.04
N PRO A 243 -25.45 -11.57 7.12
CA PRO A 243 -24.50 -10.70 6.44
C PRO A 243 -24.66 -10.78 4.92
N LEU A 244 -24.74 -9.62 4.28
CA LEU A 244 -24.81 -9.55 2.82
C LEU A 244 -23.42 -9.72 2.20
N LYS A 245 -23.37 -10.26 0.98
CA LYS A 245 -22.12 -10.37 0.22
C LYS A 245 -21.61 -8.97 -0.10
N LYS A 246 -20.32 -8.72 0.16
CA LYS A 246 -19.65 -7.48 -0.24
C LYS A 246 -19.36 -7.50 -1.74
N PRO A 247 -19.49 -6.37 -2.45
CA PRO A 247 -18.96 -6.26 -3.80
C PRO A 247 -17.47 -6.62 -3.84
N ARG A 248 -17.08 -7.24 -4.93
CA ARG A 248 -15.68 -7.60 -5.18
C ARG A 248 -15.25 -6.95 -6.49
N ILE A 249 -14.00 -6.51 -6.52
CA ILE A 249 -13.37 -6.07 -7.75
C ILE A 249 -12.62 -7.27 -8.34
N ASP A 250 -12.95 -7.61 -9.58
CA ASP A 250 -12.44 -8.82 -10.25
C ASP A 250 -10.99 -8.67 -10.72
N GLY A 251 -10.54 -7.45 -11.02
CA GLY A 251 -9.22 -7.18 -11.57
C GLY A 251 -8.59 -5.89 -11.06
N PRO A 252 -7.33 -5.62 -11.44
CA PRO A 252 -6.69 -4.38 -11.06
C PRO A 252 -7.30 -3.18 -11.79
N HIS A 253 -7.22 -2.01 -11.16
CA HIS A 253 -7.58 -0.73 -11.75
C HIS A 253 -6.36 0.16 -11.94
N MET A 254 -6.45 1.14 -12.84
CA MET A 254 -5.49 2.24 -12.91
C MET A 254 -5.91 3.36 -11.96
N ALA A 255 -4.94 4.04 -11.37
CA ALA A 255 -5.14 5.25 -10.59
C ALA A 255 -3.94 6.18 -10.73
N THR A 256 -4.15 7.46 -10.48
CA THR A 256 -3.11 8.49 -10.58
C THR A 256 -2.70 8.92 -9.18
N VAL A 257 -1.39 9.01 -8.92
CA VAL A 257 -0.86 9.42 -7.61
C VAL A 257 -1.16 10.90 -7.37
N VAL A 258 -1.61 11.25 -6.16
CA VAL A 258 -2.01 12.61 -5.78
C VAL A 258 -1.42 13.02 -4.43
N GLY A 259 -1.40 14.32 -4.17
CA GLY A 259 -0.95 14.90 -2.91
C GLY A 259 -1.21 16.41 -2.86
N PRO A 260 -0.68 17.09 -1.84
CA PRO A 260 -0.90 18.53 -1.64
C PRO A 260 -0.34 19.37 -2.80
N PRO A 261 -0.92 20.56 -3.05
CA PRO A 261 -0.44 21.46 -4.08
C PRO A 261 1.01 21.89 -3.82
N GLY A 262 1.84 21.89 -4.88
CA GLY A 262 3.24 22.29 -4.83
C GLY A 262 4.21 21.19 -4.38
N GLU A 263 3.71 20.02 -4.00
CA GLU A 263 4.55 18.85 -3.75
C GLU A 263 4.72 17.99 -5.00
N GLU A 264 5.88 17.35 -5.09
CA GLU A 264 6.20 16.38 -6.16
C GLU A 264 6.09 14.94 -5.64
N ILE A 265 6.34 14.74 -4.34
CA ILE A 265 6.34 13.43 -3.67
C ILE A 265 5.57 13.60 -2.36
N TYR A 266 4.54 12.77 -2.16
CA TYR A 266 3.75 12.77 -0.94
C TYR A 266 3.59 11.34 -0.41
N CYS A 267 4.37 11.00 0.61
CA CYS A 267 4.35 9.68 1.23
C CYS A 267 4.42 9.77 2.76
N ASP A 268 4.06 8.67 3.43
CA ASP A 268 4.19 8.53 4.87
C ASP A 268 5.43 7.73 5.30
N GLU A 269 5.56 7.45 6.60
CA GLU A 269 6.67 6.70 7.21
C GLU A 269 6.85 5.27 6.66
N TRP A 270 5.82 4.72 6.00
CA TRP A 270 5.82 3.38 5.41
C TRP A 270 6.04 3.40 3.88
N GLY A 271 6.26 4.58 3.29
CA GLY A 271 6.35 4.75 1.84
C GLY A 271 5.02 4.55 1.13
N ARG A 272 3.89 4.71 1.83
CA ARG A 272 2.55 4.70 1.22
C ARG A 272 2.31 6.02 0.50
N VAL A 273 1.48 6.00 -0.54
CA VAL A 273 1.05 7.20 -1.27
C VAL A 273 -0.47 7.27 -1.33
N LYS A 274 -1.00 8.41 -1.75
CA LYS A 274 -2.42 8.59 -2.06
C LYS A 274 -2.64 8.60 -3.56
N VAL A 275 -3.81 8.15 -3.98
CA VAL A 275 -4.22 8.09 -5.39
C VAL A 275 -5.60 8.69 -5.60
N SER A 276 -5.88 9.10 -6.83
CA SER A 276 -7.21 9.41 -7.31
C SER A 276 -7.66 8.31 -8.27
N PHE A 277 -8.85 7.76 -8.05
CA PHE A 277 -9.43 6.73 -8.90
C PHE A 277 -10.25 7.37 -10.03
N PRO A 278 -10.17 6.84 -11.27
CA PRO A 278 -10.89 7.42 -12.40
C PRO A 278 -12.41 7.32 -12.30
N TRP A 279 -12.93 6.38 -11.48
CA TRP A 279 -14.35 6.23 -11.22
C TRP A 279 -14.86 7.11 -10.06
N ASP A 280 -13.96 7.74 -9.29
CA ASP A 280 -14.35 8.62 -8.19
C ASP A 280 -14.70 10.00 -8.75
N ARG A 281 -16.00 10.26 -8.84
CA ARG A 281 -16.55 11.52 -9.37
C ARG A 281 -16.49 12.67 -8.38
N GLU A 282 -16.27 12.39 -7.09
CA GLU A 282 -16.26 13.38 -6.01
C GLU A 282 -14.83 13.76 -5.59
N SER A 283 -13.83 13.02 -6.10
CA SER A 283 -12.42 13.32 -5.91
C SER A 283 -12.05 14.73 -6.38
N GLN A 284 -11.28 15.43 -5.57
CA GLN A 284 -10.67 16.72 -5.91
C GLN A 284 -9.25 16.57 -6.46
N ASN A 285 -8.80 15.33 -6.72
CA ASN A 285 -7.44 14.99 -7.15
C ASN A 285 -6.34 15.56 -6.24
N ASN A 286 -6.52 15.46 -4.93
CA ASN A 286 -5.63 16.02 -3.91
C ASN A 286 -5.35 15.02 -2.78
N GLU A 287 -4.73 15.46 -1.69
CA GLU A 287 -4.38 14.64 -0.53
C GLU A 287 -5.58 14.04 0.22
N PHE A 288 -6.82 14.38 -0.13
CA PHE A 288 -8.03 13.82 0.48
C PHE A 288 -8.75 12.78 -0.41
N SER A 289 -8.28 12.56 -1.64
CA SER A 289 -8.91 11.66 -2.61
C SER A 289 -8.94 10.18 -2.20
N SER A 290 -8.05 9.74 -1.31
CA SER A 290 -8.04 8.36 -0.83
C SER A 290 -7.35 8.20 0.53
N CYS A 291 -7.41 6.96 1.04
CA CYS A 291 -6.57 6.51 2.14
C CYS A 291 -5.10 6.33 1.71
N TRP A 292 -4.25 5.92 2.65
CA TRP A 292 -2.86 5.60 2.35
C TRP A 292 -2.71 4.19 1.75
N LEU A 293 -2.26 4.11 0.50
CA LEU A 293 -2.05 2.85 -0.21
C LEU A 293 -0.60 2.38 -0.09
N ARG A 294 -0.40 1.13 0.31
CA ARG A 294 0.93 0.49 0.26
C ARG A 294 1.37 0.27 -1.18
N VAL A 295 2.67 0.45 -1.40
CA VAL A 295 3.32 0.29 -2.71
C VAL A 295 4.18 -0.96 -2.69
N SER A 296 3.90 -1.90 -3.59
CA SER A 296 4.76 -3.05 -3.83
C SER A 296 6.13 -2.58 -4.31
N GLN A 297 7.19 -3.14 -3.71
CA GLN A 297 8.57 -2.87 -4.08
C GLN A 297 9.16 -4.08 -4.80
N GLY A 298 10.21 -3.87 -5.61
CA GLY A 298 10.92 -4.96 -6.28
C GLY A 298 11.61 -5.92 -5.29
N TRP A 299 12.01 -5.41 -4.11
CA TRP A 299 12.61 -6.20 -3.04
C TRP A 299 12.40 -5.50 -1.69
N ALA A 300 11.82 -6.17 -0.69
CA ALA A 300 11.52 -5.54 0.61
C ALA A 300 11.86 -6.46 1.79
N GLY A 301 12.88 -6.08 2.56
CA GLY A 301 13.30 -6.73 3.81
C GLY A 301 13.26 -5.77 5.01
N GLY A 302 13.56 -6.30 6.20
CA GLY A 302 13.60 -5.51 7.44
C GLY A 302 14.77 -4.52 7.42
N SER A 303 14.53 -3.28 6.96
CA SER A 303 15.52 -2.20 6.78
C SER A 303 16.53 -2.40 5.64
N TRP A 304 16.19 -3.19 4.62
CA TRP A 304 16.99 -3.38 3.41
C TRP A 304 16.09 -3.73 2.20
N GLY A 305 16.55 -3.50 0.97
CA GLY A 305 15.78 -3.76 -0.25
C GLY A 305 15.81 -2.60 -1.24
N SER A 306 14.85 -2.57 -2.17
CA SER A 306 14.63 -1.47 -3.10
C SER A 306 13.47 -0.59 -2.64
N MET A 307 13.57 0.71 -2.92
CA MET A 307 12.51 1.68 -2.64
C MET A 307 12.47 2.68 -3.78
N ALA A 308 11.39 2.65 -4.55
CA ALA A 308 11.01 3.72 -5.46
C ALA A 308 9.64 4.20 -5.03
N ILE A 309 9.49 5.47 -4.67
CA ILE A 309 8.21 6.04 -4.23
C ILE A 309 7.50 6.63 -5.46
N PRO A 310 6.22 6.32 -5.72
CA PRO A 310 5.44 6.99 -6.76
C PRO A 310 5.37 8.50 -6.54
N ARG A 311 5.65 9.27 -7.58
CA ARG A 311 5.54 10.74 -7.56
C ARG A 311 4.12 11.16 -7.94
N ILE A 312 3.70 12.33 -7.49
CA ILE A 312 2.40 12.92 -7.84
C ILE A 312 2.31 13.05 -9.36
N GLY A 313 1.15 12.70 -9.89
CA GLY A 313 0.86 12.58 -11.31
C GLY A 313 1.09 11.17 -11.86
N GLN A 314 1.92 10.32 -11.24
CA GLN A 314 2.26 9.01 -11.82
C GLN A 314 1.10 8.02 -11.87
N ASP A 315 0.99 7.27 -12.97
CA ASP A 315 0.00 6.21 -13.10
C ASP A 315 0.47 4.89 -12.46
N VAL A 316 -0.40 4.32 -11.65
CA VAL A 316 -0.15 3.12 -10.85
C VAL A 316 -1.26 2.09 -11.03
N ILE A 317 -0.87 0.82 -10.89
CA ILE A 317 -1.79 -0.32 -10.94
C ILE A 317 -2.23 -0.64 -9.51
N ILE A 318 -3.54 -0.56 -9.27
CA ILE A 318 -4.18 -0.85 -7.98
C ILE A 318 -4.75 -2.26 -8.01
N HIS A 319 -4.28 -3.10 -7.11
CA HIS A 319 -4.87 -4.39 -6.79
C HIS A 319 -5.64 -4.30 -5.47
N TYR A 320 -6.67 -5.12 -5.32
CA TYR A 320 -7.54 -5.14 -4.14
C TYR A 320 -7.31 -6.45 -3.36
N VAL A 321 -6.88 -6.36 -2.10
CA VAL A 321 -6.59 -7.56 -1.29
C VAL A 321 -7.88 -8.37 -1.11
N ASN A 322 -7.88 -9.64 -1.52
CA ASN A 322 -9.07 -10.50 -1.60
C ASN A 322 -10.20 -9.97 -2.52
N GLY A 323 -9.91 -9.02 -3.41
CA GLY A 323 -10.90 -8.32 -4.23
C GLY A 323 -11.75 -7.33 -3.42
N ASP A 324 -11.34 -6.99 -2.19
CA ASP A 324 -12.08 -6.08 -1.31
C ASP A 324 -11.81 -4.62 -1.73
N PRO A 325 -12.83 -3.84 -2.17
CA PRO A 325 -12.63 -2.46 -2.62
C PRO A 325 -12.11 -1.52 -1.52
N ASP A 326 -12.26 -1.88 -0.25
CA ASP A 326 -11.74 -1.10 0.89
C ASP A 326 -10.25 -1.40 1.18
N GLN A 327 -9.64 -2.35 0.48
CA GLN A 327 -8.24 -2.75 0.69
C GLN A 327 -7.39 -2.61 -0.57
N PRO A 328 -7.27 -1.39 -1.14
CA PRO A 328 -6.42 -1.14 -2.29
C PRO A 328 -4.93 -1.20 -1.93
N MET A 329 -4.13 -1.66 -2.88
CA MET A 329 -2.68 -1.74 -2.80
C MET A 329 -2.07 -1.52 -4.19
N ILE A 330 -1.01 -0.73 -4.28
CA ILE A 330 -0.30 -0.50 -5.54
C ILE A 330 0.62 -1.69 -5.81
N THR A 331 0.46 -2.36 -6.96
CA THR A 331 1.26 -3.54 -7.35
C THR A 331 2.17 -3.30 -8.53
N GLY A 332 2.01 -2.19 -9.24
CA GLY A 332 2.82 -1.88 -10.42
C GLY A 332 2.65 -0.44 -10.87
N ARG A 333 3.35 -0.10 -11.96
CA ARG A 333 3.38 1.21 -12.59
C ARG A 333 3.35 1.04 -14.09
N THR A 334 2.85 2.04 -14.79
CA THR A 334 2.85 2.08 -16.25
C THR A 334 3.22 3.48 -16.72
N TYR A 335 3.90 3.55 -17.86
CA TYR A 335 3.98 4.77 -18.63
C TYR A 335 2.61 5.05 -19.29
N CYS A 336 2.27 6.32 -19.46
CA CYS A 336 1.04 6.78 -20.10
C CYS A 336 1.35 7.95 -21.05
N GLY A 337 0.34 8.50 -21.73
CA GLY A 337 0.55 9.45 -22.84
C GLY A 337 1.30 10.74 -22.46
N ASP A 338 1.17 11.17 -21.21
CA ASP A 338 1.86 12.32 -20.61
C ASP A 338 3.06 11.92 -19.74
N GLN A 339 3.32 10.62 -19.58
CA GLN A 339 4.46 10.07 -18.87
C GLN A 339 5.13 9.03 -19.74
N LEU A 340 5.93 9.53 -20.67
CA LEU A 340 6.60 8.71 -21.65
C LEU A 340 7.72 7.87 -21.01
N PRO A 341 8.08 6.73 -21.64
CA PRO A 341 9.29 6.01 -21.30
C PRO A 341 10.54 6.92 -21.32
N PRO A 342 11.63 6.59 -20.61
CA PRO A 342 12.79 7.49 -20.46
C PRO A 342 13.57 7.74 -21.75
N TYR A 343 13.33 6.93 -22.78
CA TYR A 343 13.90 7.00 -24.11
C TYR A 343 12.81 6.75 -25.14
N ASP A 344 12.94 7.38 -26.30
CA ASP A 344 12.00 7.20 -27.40
C ASP A 344 11.93 5.74 -27.86
N LEU A 345 10.72 5.20 -27.90
CA LEU A 345 10.43 3.86 -28.39
C LEU A 345 9.56 3.94 -29.65
N PRO A 346 9.78 3.06 -30.65
CA PRO A 346 10.58 1.83 -30.61
C PRO A 346 12.08 1.98 -30.94
N ASP A 347 12.59 3.19 -31.17
CA ASP A 347 13.97 3.42 -31.64
C ASP A 347 15.04 2.89 -30.68
N HIS A 348 14.81 2.99 -29.37
CA HIS A 348 15.73 2.53 -28.32
C HIS A 348 15.29 1.24 -27.62
N LYS A 349 14.65 0.32 -28.36
CA LYS A 349 14.11 -0.96 -27.83
C LYS A 349 15.14 -1.90 -27.20
N THR A 350 16.43 -1.72 -27.48
CA THR A 350 17.56 -2.50 -26.93
C THR A 350 18.13 -1.91 -25.65
N ARG A 351 17.58 -0.80 -25.15
CA ARG A 351 18.06 -0.16 -23.92
C ARG A 351 17.27 -0.60 -22.70
N MET A 352 17.99 -0.95 -21.65
CA MET A 352 17.46 -1.05 -20.29
C MET A 352 18.00 0.13 -19.46
N THR A 353 17.16 0.80 -18.69
CA THR A 353 17.60 1.92 -17.84
C THR A 353 16.91 1.95 -16.48
N ILE A 354 17.67 2.40 -15.48
CA ILE A 354 17.16 2.90 -14.20
C ILE A 354 17.55 4.38 -14.14
N LYS A 355 16.60 5.26 -14.42
CA LYS A 355 16.80 6.70 -14.50
C LYS A 355 15.96 7.43 -13.45
N SER A 356 16.61 8.26 -12.64
CA SER A 356 15.93 9.11 -11.65
C SER A 356 15.64 10.50 -12.21
N GLN A 357 15.03 11.36 -11.41
CA GLN A 357 14.91 12.79 -11.67
C GLN A 357 15.22 13.55 -10.39
N THR A 358 16.01 14.62 -10.48
CA THR A 358 16.27 15.53 -9.36
C THR A 358 14.93 16.04 -8.81
N HIS A 359 14.71 15.90 -7.50
CA HIS A 359 13.50 16.42 -6.85
C HIS A 359 13.54 17.95 -6.81
N LYS A 360 12.45 18.61 -7.22
CA LYS A 360 12.35 20.09 -7.27
C LYS A 360 13.54 20.75 -8.00
N GLY A 361 14.03 20.13 -9.08
CA GLY A 361 15.13 20.66 -9.87
C GLY A 361 15.35 19.89 -11.18
N GLU A 362 16.38 20.28 -11.92
CA GLU A 362 16.76 19.64 -13.18
C GLU A 362 17.85 18.57 -12.97
N GLY A 363 17.97 17.63 -13.91
CA GLY A 363 18.99 16.59 -13.90
C GLY A 363 18.53 15.21 -13.41
N PHE A 364 19.44 14.24 -13.45
CA PHE A 364 19.14 12.84 -13.19
C PHE A 364 20.37 12.01 -12.81
N ASN A 365 20.15 10.91 -12.08
CA ASN A 365 21.11 9.82 -11.98
C ASN A 365 20.64 8.67 -12.87
N GLU A 366 21.56 7.94 -13.48
CA GLU A 366 21.22 6.87 -14.40
C GLU A 366 22.20 5.70 -14.35
N LEU A 367 21.64 4.50 -14.41
CA LEU A 367 22.33 3.28 -14.83
C LEU A 367 21.63 2.75 -16.08
N ARG A 368 22.35 2.70 -17.20
CA ARG A 368 21.81 2.28 -18.50
C ARG A 368 22.68 1.19 -19.12
N PHE A 369 22.01 0.26 -19.78
CA PHE A 369 22.59 -0.81 -20.58
C PHE A 369 22.08 -0.69 -22.01
N GLU A 370 22.98 -0.72 -22.99
CA GLU A 370 22.69 -0.86 -24.42
C GLU A 370 23.10 -2.27 -24.85
N ASP A 371 22.18 -3.01 -25.45
CA ASP A 371 22.38 -4.41 -25.87
C ASP A 371 22.42 -4.57 -27.41
N GLU A 372 22.44 -3.47 -28.17
CA GLU A 372 22.61 -3.53 -29.62
C GLU A 372 24.00 -4.06 -30.00
N LEU A 373 24.04 -5.08 -30.86
CA LEU A 373 25.27 -5.77 -31.24
C LEU A 373 26.34 -4.83 -31.82
N GLY A 374 27.54 -4.86 -31.23
CA GLY A 374 28.66 -4.02 -31.63
C GLY A 374 28.56 -2.57 -31.15
N LYS A 375 27.57 -2.26 -30.31
CA LYS A 375 27.35 -0.96 -29.66
C LYS A 375 27.03 -1.11 -28.17
N GLU A 376 27.37 -2.25 -27.59
CA GLU A 376 27.05 -2.57 -26.20
C GLU A 376 27.71 -1.57 -25.26
N GLU A 377 26.95 -1.07 -24.29
CA GLU A 377 27.42 -0.02 -23.38
C GLU A 377 26.81 -0.20 -21.99
N VAL A 378 27.63 0.03 -20.96
CA VAL A 378 27.14 0.33 -19.60
C VAL A 378 27.44 1.80 -19.32
N PHE A 379 26.40 2.60 -19.14
CA PHE A 379 26.50 4.02 -18.83
C PHE A 379 26.08 4.27 -17.38
N ILE A 380 26.95 4.95 -16.63
CA ILE A 380 26.71 5.36 -15.25
C ILE A 380 26.84 6.88 -15.21
N HIS A 381 25.76 7.55 -14.79
CA HIS A 381 25.72 9.00 -14.61
C HIS A 381 25.31 9.35 -13.18
N ALA A 382 26.13 10.15 -12.52
CA ALA A 382 25.83 10.78 -11.25
C ALA A 382 25.66 12.29 -11.47
N GLN A 383 24.51 12.84 -11.06
CA GLN A 383 24.22 14.26 -11.23
C GLN A 383 25.14 15.18 -10.42
N ARG A 384 25.72 14.65 -9.33
CA ARG A 384 26.55 15.43 -8.41
C ARG A 384 27.77 14.62 -7.93
N ASP A 385 27.59 13.81 -6.88
CA ASP A 385 28.68 13.06 -6.26
C ASP A 385 28.55 11.57 -6.58
N GLN A 386 29.64 10.92 -6.95
CA GLN A 386 29.73 9.46 -7.08
C GLN A 386 30.70 8.90 -6.03
N ASN A 387 30.18 8.24 -5.01
CA ASN A 387 30.98 7.59 -3.97
C ASN A 387 31.04 6.08 -4.21
N THR A 388 32.25 5.52 -4.25
CA THR A 388 32.48 4.07 -4.35
C THR A 388 33.25 3.60 -3.12
N LEU A 389 32.62 2.77 -2.28
CA LEU A 389 33.24 2.18 -1.10
C LEU A 389 33.35 0.66 -1.27
N VAL A 390 34.58 0.14 -1.27
CA VAL A 390 34.87 -1.29 -1.36
C VAL A 390 35.61 -1.73 -0.10
N ASN A 391 34.97 -2.56 0.73
CA ASN A 391 35.51 -2.97 2.03
C ASN A 391 36.68 -3.97 1.94
N HIS A 392 36.89 -4.58 0.77
CA HIS A 392 37.95 -5.58 0.60
C HIS A 392 38.80 -5.30 -0.64
N ASN A 393 38.49 -5.95 -1.78
CA ASN A 393 39.29 -5.85 -2.99
C ASN A 393 38.46 -5.26 -4.13
N GLN A 394 39.07 -4.33 -4.87
CA GLN A 394 38.54 -3.82 -6.14
C GLN A 394 39.47 -4.26 -7.28
N SER A 395 38.91 -4.84 -8.32
CA SER A 395 39.62 -5.20 -9.56
C SER A 395 39.01 -4.46 -10.75
N LEU A 396 39.87 -3.98 -11.65
CA LEU A 396 39.45 -3.38 -12.92
C LEU A 396 40.29 -4.00 -14.04
N SER A 397 39.62 -4.50 -15.08
CA SER A 397 40.26 -5.02 -16.29
C SER A 397 39.59 -4.39 -17.50
N VAL A 398 40.40 -3.74 -18.34
CA VAL A 398 39.95 -3.07 -19.56
C VAL A 398 40.65 -3.74 -20.73
N GLY A 399 39.88 -4.28 -21.68
CA GLY A 399 40.42 -5.10 -22.76
C GLY A 399 41.15 -4.31 -23.85
N VAL A 400 40.82 -3.03 -24.00
CA VAL A 400 41.39 -2.14 -25.02
C VAL A 400 41.96 -0.89 -24.36
N ASP A 401 41.19 0.20 -24.30
CA ASP A 401 41.67 1.51 -23.85
C ASP A 401 40.87 2.03 -22.65
N ARG A 402 41.55 2.76 -21.75
CA ARG A 402 40.94 3.51 -20.65
C ARG A 402 41.35 4.97 -20.75
N THR A 403 40.35 5.86 -20.82
CA THR A 403 40.52 7.31 -20.73
C THR A 403 39.95 7.81 -19.40
N GLN A 404 40.67 8.69 -18.72
CA GLN A 404 40.23 9.34 -17.48
C GLN A 404 40.54 10.84 -17.57
N GLN A 405 39.52 11.67 -17.35
CA GLN A 405 39.64 13.12 -17.32
C GLN A 405 39.05 13.62 -16.01
N VAL A 406 39.82 14.45 -15.30
CA VAL A 406 39.41 15.08 -14.04
C VAL A 406 39.50 16.59 -14.28
N GLY A 407 38.38 17.30 -14.12
CA GLY A 407 38.29 18.73 -14.45
C GLY A 407 38.93 19.65 -13.42
N GLN A 408 39.26 19.14 -12.24
CA GLN A 408 39.92 19.85 -11.15
C GLN A 408 41.00 18.93 -10.56
N ASP A 409 40.93 18.59 -9.28
CA ASP A 409 42.00 17.87 -8.58
C ASP A 409 41.77 16.35 -8.49
N GLU A 410 42.85 15.57 -8.60
CA GLU A 410 42.90 14.15 -8.26
C GLU A 410 43.86 13.92 -7.07
N SER A 411 43.38 13.23 -6.04
CA SER A 411 44.20 12.82 -4.88
C SER A 411 44.17 11.30 -4.72
N VAL A 412 45.35 10.70 -4.64
CA VAL A 412 45.52 9.24 -4.52
C VAL A 412 46.42 8.94 -3.34
N ALA A 413 45.88 8.25 -2.34
CA ALA A 413 46.61 7.77 -1.18
C ALA A 413 46.61 6.23 -1.17
N ILE A 414 47.80 5.63 -1.10
CA ILE A 414 47.98 4.18 -1.05
C ILE A 414 48.68 3.84 0.26
N GLY A 415 48.00 3.11 1.14
CA GLY A 415 48.49 2.85 2.50
C GLY A 415 49.70 1.92 2.60
N ARG A 416 50.07 1.25 1.50
CA ARG A 416 51.23 0.36 1.40
C ARG A 416 51.95 0.57 0.06
N ASN A 417 51.95 -0.44 -0.81
CA ASN A 417 52.77 -0.45 -2.02
C ASN A 417 51.96 -0.03 -3.25
N ARG A 418 52.54 0.81 -4.09
CA ARG A 418 52.04 1.12 -5.44
C ARG A 418 52.99 0.50 -6.47
N LEU A 419 52.47 -0.34 -7.35
CA LEU A 419 53.19 -0.85 -8.53
C LEU A 419 52.48 -0.36 -9.80
N ARG A 420 53.23 0.22 -10.73
CA ARG A 420 52.76 0.59 -12.06
C ARG A 420 53.70 -0.05 -13.07
N VAL A 421 53.16 -0.89 -13.95
CA VAL A 421 53.93 -1.54 -15.03
C VAL A 421 53.33 -1.11 -16.37
N VAL A 422 54.15 -0.52 -17.23
CA VAL A 422 53.76 -0.07 -18.58
C VAL A 422 54.61 -0.83 -19.58
N LYS A 423 53.97 -1.59 -20.49
CA LYS A 423 54.69 -2.49 -21.42
C LYS A 423 55.41 -1.75 -22.55
N ALA A 424 54.90 -0.58 -22.91
CA ALA A 424 55.47 0.27 -23.96
C ALA A 424 55.91 1.61 -23.36
N ASN A 425 55.33 2.72 -23.82
CA ASN A 425 55.77 4.05 -23.42
C ASN A 425 54.97 4.58 -22.22
N ASP A 426 55.67 5.20 -21.27
CA ASP A 426 55.07 6.02 -20.22
C ASP A 426 55.45 7.49 -20.44
N THR A 427 54.44 8.35 -20.55
CA THR A 427 54.60 9.79 -20.80
C THR A 427 53.89 10.56 -19.71
N VAL A 428 54.59 11.50 -19.08
CA VAL A 428 54.03 12.39 -18.06
C VAL A 428 54.27 13.83 -18.51
N LYS A 429 53.20 14.63 -18.57
CA LYS A 429 53.23 16.05 -18.88
C LYS A 429 52.65 16.83 -17.70
N VAL A 430 53.36 17.85 -17.23
CA VAL A 430 52.95 18.68 -16.09
C VAL A 430 53.11 20.14 -16.50
N GLY A 431 52.03 20.90 -16.47
CA GLY A 431 52.03 22.31 -16.88
C GLY A 431 52.55 23.27 -15.81
N GLY A 432 52.65 22.80 -14.56
CA GLY A 432 53.20 23.52 -13.41
C GLY A 432 54.42 22.81 -12.81
N GLY A 433 54.56 22.85 -11.49
CA GLY A 433 55.65 22.18 -10.77
C GLY A 433 55.41 20.68 -10.58
N LYS A 434 56.47 19.87 -10.69
CA LYS A 434 56.50 18.46 -10.29
C LYS A 434 57.40 18.29 -9.06
N ASN A 435 56.83 17.81 -7.96
CA ASN A 435 57.55 17.58 -6.71
C ASN A 435 57.47 16.09 -6.33
N ASP A 436 58.62 15.41 -6.34
CA ASP A 436 58.75 14.05 -5.85
C ASP A 436 59.49 14.10 -4.50
N LEU A 437 58.81 13.72 -3.41
CA LEU A 437 59.38 13.67 -2.06
C LEU A 437 59.50 12.21 -1.60
N ILE A 438 60.74 11.72 -1.52
CA ILE A 438 61.04 10.33 -1.15
C ILE A 438 61.86 10.37 0.15
N ALA A 439 61.35 9.69 1.20
CA ALA A 439 62.02 9.65 2.51
C ALA A 439 63.19 8.64 2.55
N GLY A 440 63.14 7.62 1.70
CA GLY A 440 64.21 6.65 1.49
C GLY A 440 64.91 6.87 0.14
N ASP A 441 65.30 5.78 -0.50
CA ASP A 441 66.01 5.82 -1.77
C ASP A 441 65.09 6.15 -2.96
N TYR A 442 65.55 7.04 -3.82
CA TYR A 442 64.92 7.29 -5.13
C TYR A 442 65.82 6.74 -6.24
N GLU A 443 65.49 5.54 -6.71
CA GLU A 443 66.22 4.85 -7.78
C GLU A 443 65.58 5.12 -9.15
N VAL A 444 66.41 5.53 -10.11
CA VAL A 444 66.03 5.72 -11.51
C VAL A 444 67.02 4.96 -12.39
N GLU A 445 66.57 3.85 -12.96
CA GLU A 445 67.36 3.01 -13.86
C GLU A 445 66.84 3.14 -15.30
N ALA A 446 67.77 3.27 -16.26
CA ALA A 446 67.48 3.27 -17.67
C ALA A 446 68.47 2.37 -18.43
N GLY A 447 67.96 1.40 -19.18
CA GLY A 447 68.80 0.42 -19.90
C GLY A 447 69.57 0.97 -21.10
N ASN A 448 69.21 2.16 -21.61
CA ASN A 448 69.82 2.77 -22.79
C ASN A 448 70.44 4.14 -22.50
N THR A 449 69.60 5.13 -22.21
CA THR A 449 70.05 6.50 -21.95
C THR A 449 69.14 7.16 -20.92
N LEU A 450 69.73 7.81 -19.92
CA LEU A 450 69.04 8.71 -19.00
C LEU A 450 69.39 10.16 -19.39
N ARG A 451 68.37 11.00 -19.61
CA ARG A 451 68.53 12.40 -20.03
C ARG A 451 67.78 13.34 -19.11
N LEU A 452 68.48 14.34 -18.60
CA LEU A 452 67.91 15.49 -17.89
C LEU A 452 68.17 16.74 -18.71
N LYS A 453 67.11 17.35 -19.25
CA LYS A 453 67.17 18.54 -20.10
C LYS A 453 66.47 19.71 -19.43
N CYS A 454 67.14 20.86 -19.37
CA CYS A 454 66.58 22.11 -18.86
C CYS A 454 67.10 23.28 -19.72
N GLY A 455 66.35 23.65 -20.76
CA GLY A 455 66.76 24.67 -21.74
C GLY A 455 68.16 24.39 -22.30
N LYS A 456 69.11 25.27 -21.97
CA LYS A 456 70.51 25.20 -22.41
C LYS A 456 71.42 24.28 -21.56
N THR A 457 70.85 23.49 -20.65
CA THR A 457 71.58 22.51 -19.83
C THR A 457 71.13 21.09 -20.15
N LEU A 458 72.09 20.17 -20.32
CA LEU A 458 71.88 18.74 -20.51
C LEU A 458 72.81 17.93 -19.60
N ILE A 459 72.25 16.95 -18.91
CA ILE A 459 72.98 15.82 -18.32
C ILE A 459 72.51 14.55 -19.02
N GLU A 460 73.44 13.78 -19.57
CA GLU A 460 73.14 12.57 -20.34
C GLU A 460 74.07 11.43 -19.93
N MET A 461 73.47 10.33 -19.48
CA MET A 461 74.15 9.08 -19.11
C MET A 461 73.82 8.00 -20.13
N HIS A 462 74.84 7.29 -20.61
CA HIS A 462 74.71 6.23 -21.60
C HIS A 462 75.02 4.85 -21.02
N ALA A 463 74.37 3.82 -21.54
CA ALA A 463 74.61 2.42 -21.14
C ALA A 463 76.05 1.94 -21.37
N ASN A 464 76.82 2.61 -22.25
CA ASN A 464 78.24 2.33 -22.47
C ASN A 464 79.17 2.98 -21.43
N GLY A 465 78.63 3.68 -20.42
CA GLY A 465 79.39 4.33 -19.36
C GLY A 465 79.77 5.79 -19.62
N THR A 466 79.42 6.35 -20.80
CA THR A 466 79.69 7.76 -21.10
C THR A 466 78.74 8.69 -20.32
N LEU A 467 79.30 9.74 -19.71
CA LEU A 467 78.58 10.84 -19.08
C LEU A 467 78.89 12.16 -19.82
N ASN A 468 77.86 12.80 -20.38
CA ASN A 468 77.97 14.11 -21.00
C ASN A 468 77.25 15.16 -20.14
N ILE A 469 77.92 16.28 -19.86
CA ILE A 469 77.32 17.47 -19.24
C ILE A 469 77.60 18.66 -20.16
N THR A 470 76.54 19.25 -20.74
CA THR A 470 76.64 20.39 -21.65
C THR A 470 75.84 21.56 -21.07
N CYS A 471 76.48 22.72 -20.88
CA CYS A 471 75.90 23.91 -20.28
C CYS A 471 76.67 25.18 -20.69
N GLU A 472 76.13 26.38 -20.41
CA GLU A 472 76.83 27.65 -20.66
C GLU A 472 77.91 27.95 -19.61
N THR A 473 77.61 27.65 -18.34
CA THR A 473 78.53 27.79 -17.21
C THR A 473 78.28 26.67 -16.22
N PHE A 474 79.31 26.23 -15.49
CA PHE A 474 79.19 25.23 -14.43
C PHE A 474 79.99 25.67 -13.19
N ASN A 475 79.52 25.25 -12.02
CA ASN A 475 80.19 25.43 -10.74
C ASN A 475 80.07 24.14 -9.93
N PHE A 476 81.21 23.53 -9.59
CA PHE A 476 81.28 22.43 -8.62
C PHE A 476 81.95 22.94 -7.35
N THR A 477 81.29 22.78 -6.21
CA THR A 477 81.81 23.17 -4.90
C THR A 477 81.75 21.96 -3.95
N ALA A 478 82.89 21.60 -3.35
CA ALA A 478 82.96 20.60 -2.28
C ALA A 478 83.28 21.32 -0.96
N GLN A 479 82.52 21.04 0.11
CA GLN A 479 82.77 21.63 1.45
C GLN A 479 83.96 20.98 2.17
N GLN A 480 84.41 19.82 1.70
CA GLN A 480 85.57 19.10 2.21
C GLN A 480 86.54 18.86 1.05
N THR A 481 86.71 17.61 0.62
CA THR A 481 87.61 17.22 -0.47
C THR A 481 86.85 16.96 -1.76
N GLY A 482 87.43 17.31 -2.90
CA GLY A 482 87.00 16.87 -4.23
C GLY A 482 88.12 16.10 -4.95
N GLN A 483 87.76 15.09 -5.74
CA GLN A 483 88.72 14.30 -6.53
C GLN A 483 88.18 14.09 -7.95
N ILE A 484 89.07 14.20 -8.94
CA ILE A 484 88.80 13.82 -10.34
C ILE A 484 89.85 12.77 -10.69
N ASN A 485 89.43 11.51 -10.82
CA ASN A 485 90.34 10.37 -10.97
C ASN A 485 90.10 9.65 -12.30
N THR A 486 91.17 9.31 -12.99
CA THR A 486 91.17 8.41 -14.15
C THR A 486 92.03 7.18 -13.83
N LEU A 487 91.45 5.97 -13.90
CA LEU A 487 92.15 4.75 -13.48
C LEU A 487 93.20 4.27 -14.49
N ALA A 488 93.06 4.60 -15.78
CA ALA A 488 93.92 4.08 -16.85
C ALA A 488 94.15 5.07 -18.02
N ALA A 489 93.71 6.33 -17.91
CA ALA A 489 93.62 7.25 -19.05
C ALA A 489 93.95 8.71 -18.69
N LYS A 490 94.04 9.56 -19.71
CA LYS A 490 94.36 10.99 -19.62
C LYS A 490 93.17 11.79 -19.08
N LEU A 491 93.45 12.78 -18.23
CA LEU A 491 92.51 13.86 -17.89
C LEU A 491 92.85 15.08 -18.74
N ASP A 492 91.92 15.50 -19.60
CA ASP A 492 92.07 16.69 -20.43
C ASP A 492 91.27 17.87 -19.86
N LEU A 493 91.93 19.02 -19.73
CA LEU A 493 91.31 20.30 -19.38
C LEU A 493 91.54 21.27 -20.54
N ASN A 494 90.46 21.66 -21.22
CA ASN A 494 90.46 22.49 -22.43
C ASN A 494 91.30 21.93 -23.61
N PRO A 495 91.05 20.70 -24.08
CA PRO A 495 91.74 20.15 -25.26
C PRO A 495 91.43 20.96 -26.53
N THR A 496 92.39 21.11 -27.44
CA THR A 496 92.21 21.90 -28.67
C THR A 496 91.27 21.20 -29.67
N GLY A 497 90.28 21.92 -30.17
CA GLY A 497 89.34 21.43 -31.19
C GLY A 497 88.19 20.56 -30.63
N SER A 498 87.97 20.54 -29.32
CA SER A 498 86.87 19.78 -28.72
C SER A 498 85.49 20.39 -29.02
N SER A 499 84.51 19.52 -29.23
CA SER A 499 83.09 19.84 -29.32
C SER A 499 82.30 19.16 -28.21
N ALA A 500 81.06 19.61 -27.96
CA ALA A 500 80.19 18.95 -27.00
C ALA A 500 79.82 17.54 -27.47
N GLY A 501 79.98 16.54 -26.60
CA GLY A 501 79.60 15.14 -26.87
C GLY A 501 78.09 14.96 -27.07
N ALA A 502 77.28 15.88 -26.55
CA ALA A 502 75.84 15.98 -26.81
C ALA A 502 75.36 17.44 -26.72
N GLY A 503 74.46 17.86 -27.61
CA GLY A 503 73.93 19.21 -27.65
C GLY A 503 72.82 19.46 -26.61
N ALA A 504 72.88 20.58 -25.90
CA ALA A 504 71.84 21.00 -24.97
C ALA A 504 70.61 21.58 -25.72
N ASN A 505 69.76 20.69 -26.22
CA ASN A 505 68.57 21.02 -27.00
C ASN A 505 67.27 20.86 -26.19
N GLY A 506 67.26 21.33 -24.94
CA GLY A 506 66.04 21.38 -24.13
C GLY A 506 65.02 22.35 -24.73
N ARG A 507 63.74 22.02 -24.60
CA ARG A 507 62.64 22.95 -24.88
C ARG A 507 62.58 24.05 -23.82
N ASP A 508 62.08 25.22 -24.19
CA ASP A 508 61.76 26.28 -23.22
C ASP A 508 60.46 26.00 -22.45
N SER A 509 60.20 26.79 -21.41
CA SER A 509 59.02 26.61 -20.56
C SER A 509 57.70 26.83 -21.30
N ASP A 510 57.65 27.81 -22.20
CA ASP A 510 56.42 28.19 -22.90
C ASP A 510 56.01 27.12 -23.90
N SER A 511 56.96 26.53 -24.63
CA SER A 511 56.68 25.42 -25.55
C SER A 511 56.29 24.14 -24.84
N LEU A 512 56.82 23.87 -23.64
CA LEU A 512 56.38 22.75 -22.80
C LEU A 512 54.96 22.98 -22.27
N LYS A 513 54.66 24.20 -21.81
CA LYS A 513 53.34 24.57 -21.32
C LYS A 513 52.29 24.48 -22.42
N ALA A 514 52.56 25.00 -23.62
CA ALA A 514 51.64 24.88 -24.76
C ALA A 514 51.35 23.42 -25.14
N ASP A 515 52.36 22.54 -25.07
CA ASP A 515 52.20 21.09 -25.31
C ASP A 515 51.38 20.39 -24.21
N VAL A 516 51.31 20.95 -22.99
CA VAL A 516 50.42 20.46 -21.93
C VAL A 516 49.01 21.01 -22.09
N ASP A 517 48.88 22.32 -22.29
CA ASP A 517 47.59 23.02 -22.37
C ASP A 517 46.75 22.46 -23.54
N GLY A 518 47.37 22.07 -24.65
CA GLY A 518 46.69 21.40 -25.78
C GLY A 518 46.09 20.01 -25.48
N HIS A 519 46.21 19.47 -24.26
CA HIS A 519 45.49 18.27 -23.79
C HIS A 519 44.20 18.59 -23.02
N PHE A 520 43.96 19.87 -22.71
CA PHE A 520 42.81 20.35 -21.95
C PHE A 520 41.90 21.32 -22.72
N ASP A 521 42.32 21.74 -23.92
CA ASP A 521 41.57 22.62 -24.83
C ASP A 521 40.36 21.95 -25.51
#